data_AF-A0A949JE94-F1
#
_entry.id   AF-A0A949JE94-F1
#
_cell.length_a   1.000
_cell.length_b   1.000
_cell.length_c   1.000
_cell.angle_alpha   90.00
_cell.angle_beta   90.00
_cell.angle_gamma   90.00
#
_symmetry.space_group_name_H-M   'P 1'
#
loop_
_entity.id
_entity.type
_entity.pdbx_description
1 polymer ?
#
loop_
_entity_poly.entity_id
_entity_poly.type
_entity_poly.pdbx_seq_one_letter_code
_entity_poly.pdbx_strand_id
1 'polypeptide(L)'
;MSFHLFLSILPLIGNAVLGCYLLMKNPRSKVSYAFCVMVSLLVGWSFTEIMMRIQSDPEVALFWGKILYVNAFFLPSSFLVLSYLYTGGKKGSYVFISYLIGFSFIPFLYSDQFITKIIEIPPWGYDIEVGPLFLPFAFLYLSIVAGGAVILLNYYSRSPPQERHRLYFMLIGFIISVILIGISNFLFRMMGWQLPRAGSIFTLVATVSFAYGMVRHQLLIVPTREKVRETVDSRCGAFCSICTAYLDGECPSCEMGDAELREACPIYRCSLQRGISCNNCNLLLRCTIYREYGDRCPFTTDRYGLKSQTSYLLKDDNPQTAFEIFKDYTIRGSFGLLITRDYPEKVIKRYNLPKISVIWLSQIEEYETSIDPSNLPRLTHIISQFIHETPLSFVFMVGLEYLIVHNGFEKVLKHLHMINDQVMTHDSRFLIIMDPKTLDSREMSLLEREMHSLEKENLFKSSAKA
;
A
#
# COMPACT_ATOMS: atom_id res chain seq x y z
N MET A 1 37.89 -4.66 -30.22
CA MET A 1 37.25 -5.32 -29.05
C MET A 1 36.32 -6.38 -29.60
N SER A 2 36.53 -7.65 -29.28
CA SER A 2 35.75 -8.76 -29.86
C SER A 2 34.26 -8.59 -29.49
N PHE A 3 33.40 -8.49 -30.51
CA PHE A 3 31.94 -8.34 -30.36
C PHE A 3 31.33 -9.42 -29.44
N HIS A 4 32.00 -10.56 -29.33
CA HIS A 4 31.62 -11.71 -28.52
C HIS A 4 31.68 -11.46 -26.99
N LEU A 5 32.60 -10.62 -26.52
CA LEU A 5 32.69 -10.26 -25.09
C LEU A 5 31.65 -9.22 -24.68
N PHE A 6 31.17 -8.42 -25.65
CA PHE A 6 30.15 -7.41 -25.41
C PHE A 6 28.86 -8.00 -24.85
N LEU A 7 28.49 -9.22 -25.29
CA LEU A 7 27.32 -9.94 -24.80
C LEU A 7 27.34 -10.22 -23.30
N SER A 8 28.53 -10.33 -22.71
CA SER A 8 28.72 -10.62 -21.28
C SER A 8 29.11 -9.37 -20.48
N ILE A 9 29.80 -8.40 -21.09
CA ILE A 9 30.15 -7.12 -20.45
C ILE A 9 28.90 -6.26 -20.19
N LEU A 10 27.97 -6.20 -21.14
CA LEU A 10 26.75 -5.42 -21.00
C LEU A 10 25.90 -5.86 -19.79
N PRO A 11 25.57 -7.16 -19.60
CA PRO A 11 24.86 -7.60 -18.40
C PRO A 11 25.68 -7.48 -17.14
N LEU A 12 27.02 -7.63 -17.19
CA LEU A 12 27.88 -7.39 -16.01
C LEU A 12 27.68 -5.97 -15.47
N ILE A 13 27.85 -4.96 -16.33
CA ILE A 13 27.75 -3.55 -15.94
C ILE A 13 26.30 -3.20 -15.63
N GLY A 14 25.37 -3.56 -16.50
CA GLY A 14 23.96 -3.19 -16.36
C GLY A 14 23.33 -3.78 -15.08
N ASN A 15 23.58 -5.05 -14.78
CA ASN A 15 23.09 -5.67 -13.55
C ASN A 15 23.75 -5.06 -12.32
N ALA A 16 25.07 -4.82 -12.34
CA ALA A 16 25.77 -4.19 -11.22
C ALA A 16 25.24 -2.78 -10.92
N VAL A 17 25.03 -1.97 -11.96
CA VAL A 17 24.45 -0.62 -11.86
C VAL A 17 23.03 -0.67 -11.31
N LEU A 18 22.17 -1.54 -11.85
CA LEU A 18 20.78 -1.68 -11.40
C LEU A 18 20.68 -2.16 -9.94
N GLY A 19 21.53 -3.13 -9.55
CA GLY A 19 21.62 -3.61 -8.17
C GLY A 19 22.04 -2.49 -7.22
N CYS A 20 23.13 -1.79 -7.53
CA CYS A 20 23.59 -0.66 -6.71
C CYS A 20 22.54 0.46 -6.64
N TYR A 21 21.94 0.82 -7.78
CA TYR A 21 20.90 1.84 -7.86
C TYR A 21 19.70 1.52 -6.95
N LEU A 22 19.22 0.28 -6.97
CA LEU A 22 18.10 -0.13 -6.10
C LEU A 22 18.47 -0.17 -4.63
N LEU A 23 19.69 -0.62 -4.29
CA LEU A 23 20.15 -0.62 -2.91
C LEU A 23 20.28 0.81 -2.37
N MET A 24 20.80 1.73 -3.19
CA MET A 24 20.92 3.15 -2.84
C MET A 24 19.55 3.82 -2.73
N LYS A 25 18.60 3.47 -3.62
CA LYS A 25 17.25 4.03 -3.60
C LYS A 25 16.43 3.53 -2.40
N ASN A 26 16.62 2.28 -1.99
CA ASN A 26 15.83 1.63 -0.94
C ASN A 26 16.69 0.81 0.06
N PRO A 27 17.61 1.45 0.81
CA PRO A 27 18.64 0.75 1.59
C PRO A 27 18.10 -0.06 2.78
N ARG A 28 16.86 0.21 3.23
CA ARG A 28 16.21 -0.49 4.35
C ARG A 28 15.22 -1.57 3.92
N SER A 29 14.98 -1.74 2.62
CA SER A 29 13.99 -2.71 2.12
C SER A 29 14.59 -4.11 2.04
N LYS A 30 13.95 -5.07 2.72
CA LYS A 30 14.29 -6.50 2.64
C LYS A 30 14.16 -7.05 1.20
N VAL A 31 13.21 -6.51 0.43
CA VAL A 31 13.00 -6.87 -0.98
C VAL A 31 14.15 -6.37 -1.84
N SER A 32 14.60 -5.13 -1.62
CA SER A 32 15.75 -4.56 -2.34
C SER A 32 17.04 -5.31 -2.03
N TYR A 33 17.25 -5.72 -0.78
CA TYR A 33 18.40 -6.56 -0.42
C TYR A 33 18.35 -7.93 -1.12
N ALA A 34 17.21 -8.62 -1.10
CA ALA A 34 17.05 -9.91 -1.77
C ALA A 34 17.23 -9.80 -3.30
N PHE A 35 16.72 -8.73 -3.90
CA PHE A 35 16.98 -8.43 -5.30
C PHE A 35 18.47 -8.21 -5.57
N CYS A 36 19.18 -7.49 -4.70
CA CYS A 36 20.63 -7.27 -4.84
C CYS A 36 21.44 -8.57 -4.69
N VAL A 37 21.03 -9.49 -3.81
CA VAL A 37 21.66 -10.81 -3.70
C VAL A 37 21.49 -11.59 -5.00
N MET A 38 20.27 -11.64 -5.55
CA MET A 38 20.00 -12.28 -6.83
C MET A 38 20.82 -11.66 -7.97
N VAL A 39 20.84 -10.32 -8.04
CA VAL A 39 21.64 -9.57 -9.03
C VAL A 39 23.14 -9.83 -8.87
N SER A 40 23.64 -9.98 -7.65
CA SER A 40 25.06 -10.29 -7.41
C SER A 40 25.46 -11.64 -8.00
N LEU A 41 24.57 -12.64 -7.95
CA LEU A 41 24.78 -13.94 -8.60
C LEU A 41 24.76 -13.81 -10.14
N LEU A 42 23.91 -12.93 -10.70
CA LEU A 42 23.88 -12.65 -12.15
C LEU A 42 25.13 -11.89 -12.62
N VAL A 43 25.64 -10.96 -11.82
CA VAL A 43 26.91 -10.27 -12.04
C VAL A 43 28.06 -11.28 -11.95
N GLY A 44 28.06 -12.16 -10.95
CA GLY A 44 29.02 -13.24 -10.78
C GLY A 44 29.04 -14.20 -11.98
N TRP A 45 27.88 -14.57 -12.51
CA TRP A 45 27.77 -15.33 -13.77
C TRP A 45 28.43 -14.54 -14.91
N SER A 46 28.00 -13.30 -15.16
CA SER A 46 28.52 -12.50 -16.29
C SER A 46 30.04 -12.31 -16.21
N PHE A 47 30.58 -12.10 -15.01
CA PHE A 47 32.01 -11.97 -14.74
C PHE A 47 32.76 -13.26 -15.04
N THR A 48 32.31 -14.38 -14.50
CA THR A 48 32.96 -15.69 -14.67
C THR A 48 32.90 -16.15 -16.12
N GLU A 49 31.83 -15.82 -16.86
CA GLU A 49 31.72 -16.07 -18.30
C GLU A 49 32.77 -15.29 -19.11
N ILE A 50 32.97 -14.00 -18.81
CA ILE A 50 34.02 -13.19 -19.44
C ILE A 50 35.39 -13.77 -19.15
N MET A 51 35.66 -14.08 -17.87
CA MET A 51 36.95 -14.60 -17.44
C MET A 51 37.27 -15.92 -18.12
N MET A 52 36.29 -16.81 -18.28
CA MET A 52 36.43 -18.07 -19.02
C MET A 52 36.76 -17.83 -20.51
N ARG A 53 36.05 -16.91 -21.17
CA ARG A 53 36.17 -16.69 -22.63
C ARG A 53 37.46 -15.98 -23.07
N ILE A 54 38.08 -15.20 -22.18
CA ILE A 54 39.32 -14.47 -22.48
C ILE A 54 40.57 -15.35 -22.33
N GLN A 55 40.47 -16.47 -21.60
CA GLN A 55 41.62 -17.33 -21.38
C GLN A 55 42.14 -17.92 -22.69
N SER A 56 43.45 -18.11 -22.75
CA SER A 56 44.12 -18.93 -23.77
C SER A 56 44.47 -20.33 -23.27
N ASP A 57 44.39 -20.55 -21.96
CA ASP A 57 44.66 -21.82 -21.30
C ASP A 57 43.34 -22.54 -20.96
N PRO A 58 43.10 -23.76 -21.49
CA PRO A 58 41.92 -24.56 -21.17
C PRO A 58 41.73 -24.86 -19.67
N GLU A 59 42.81 -25.05 -18.90
CA GLU A 59 42.70 -25.40 -17.48
C GLU A 59 42.21 -24.20 -16.66
N VAL A 60 42.74 -23.02 -16.93
CA VAL A 60 42.30 -21.77 -16.30
C VAL A 60 40.87 -21.43 -16.71
N ALA A 61 40.50 -21.69 -17.97
CA ALA A 61 39.13 -21.51 -18.43
C ALA A 61 38.16 -22.46 -17.71
N LEU A 62 38.55 -23.72 -17.48
CA LEU A 62 37.76 -24.70 -16.73
C LEU A 62 37.54 -24.27 -15.28
N PHE A 63 38.55 -23.70 -14.62
CA PHE A 63 38.41 -23.13 -13.29
C PHE A 63 37.30 -22.07 -13.23
N TRP A 64 37.32 -21.10 -14.13
CA TRP A 64 36.27 -20.08 -14.21
C TRP A 64 34.90 -20.67 -14.56
N GLY A 65 34.87 -21.69 -15.41
CA GLY A 65 33.66 -22.42 -15.74
C GLY A 65 33.01 -23.11 -14.54
N LYS A 66 33.81 -23.64 -13.60
CA LYS A 66 33.29 -24.21 -12.34
C LYS A 66 32.65 -23.13 -11.46
N ILE A 67 33.29 -21.96 -11.32
CA ILE A 67 32.73 -20.84 -10.54
C ILE A 67 31.44 -20.30 -11.18
N LEU A 68 31.34 -20.29 -12.50
CA LEU A 68 30.11 -19.93 -13.22
C LEU A 68 28.93 -20.78 -12.74
N TYR A 69 29.10 -22.09 -12.64
CA TYR A 69 28.04 -22.98 -12.15
C TYR A 69 27.70 -22.81 -10.68
N VAL A 70 28.67 -22.45 -9.82
CA VAL A 70 28.37 -22.11 -8.42
C VAL A 70 27.36 -20.97 -8.33
N ASN A 71 27.49 -19.94 -9.16
CA ASN A 71 26.50 -18.85 -9.24
C ASN A 71 25.12 -19.38 -9.69
N ALA A 72 25.11 -20.23 -10.72
CA ALA A 72 23.88 -20.82 -11.25
C ALA A 72 23.15 -21.73 -10.22
N PHE A 73 23.88 -22.44 -9.35
CA PHE A 73 23.29 -23.32 -8.35
C PHE A 73 22.44 -22.59 -7.31
N PHE A 74 22.80 -21.34 -6.98
CA PHE A 74 22.11 -20.55 -5.96
C PHE A 74 21.12 -19.53 -6.51
N LEU A 75 21.22 -19.22 -7.81
CA LEU A 75 20.32 -18.28 -8.48
C LEU A 75 18.82 -18.60 -8.30
N PRO A 76 18.32 -19.85 -8.49
CA PRO A 76 16.89 -20.14 -8.38
C PRO A 76 16.40 -20.01 -6.93
N SER A 77 17.25 -20.35 -5.95
CA SER A 77 16.97 -20.15 -4.53
C SER A 77 16.89 -18.67 -4.15
N SER A 78 17.77 -17.84 -4.71
CA SER A 78 17.71 -16.38 -4.50
C SER A 78 16.43 -15.76 -5.08
N PHE A 79 15.99 -16.23 -6.24
CA PHE A 79 14.72 -15.83 -6.84
C PHE A 79 13.52 -16.27 -6.01
N LEU A 80 13.52 -17.51 -5.50
CA LEU A 80 12.47 -18.00 -4.59
C LEU A 80 12.38 -17.14 -3.32
N VAL A 81 13.52 -16.77 -2.73
CA VAL A 81 13.58 -15.84 -1.58
C VAL A 81 12.98 -14.49 -1.94
N LEU A 82 13.34 -13.93 -3.11
CA LEU A 82 12.79 -12.67 -3.60
C LEU A 82 11.25 -12.77 -3.75
N SER A 83 10.73 -13.85 -4.34
CA SER A 83 9.28 -14.06 -4.49
C SER A 83 8.54 -14.10 -3.15
N TYR A 84 9.08 -14.81 -2.15
CA TYR A 84 8.48 -14.85 -0.82
C TYR A 84 8.52 -13.49 -0.12
N LEU A 85 9.67 -12.79 -0.17
CA LEU A 85 9.82 -11.48 0.45
C LEU A 85 8.96 -10.42 -0.23
N TYR A 86 8.81 -10.49 -1.55
CA TYR A 86 7.95 -9.58 -2.31
C TYR A 86 6.48 -9.77 -1.96
N THR A 87 6.03 -11.01 -1.79
CA THR A 87 4.61 -11.34 -1.55
C THR A 87 4.22 -11.35 -0.06
N GLY A 88 5.16 -11.13 0.85
CA GLY A 88 4.92 -11.23 2.30
C GLY A 88 4.58 -12.66 2.77
N GLY A 89 4.85 -13.68 1.95
CA GLY A 89 4.55 -15.08 2.27
C GLY A 89 5.45 -15.64 3.39
N LYS A 90 4.92 -16.55 4.20
CA LYS A 90 5.73 -17.25 5.23
C LYS A 90 6.83 -18.05 4.53
N LYS A 91 8.09 -17.79 4.91
CA LYS A 91 9.25 -18.56 4.46
C LYS A 91 9.11 -20.00 4.96
N GLY A 92 8.86 -20.94 4.06
CA GLY A 92 8.75 -22.37 4.39
C GLY A 92 10.10 -23.08 4.37
N SER A 93 10.09 -24.35 4.78
CA SER A 93 11.20 -25.30 4.62
C SER A 93 11.71 -25.40 3.18
N TYR A 94 10.87 -25.08 2.19
CA TYR A 94 11.21 -25.09 0.75
C TYR A 94 12.39 -24.21 0.36
N VAL A 95 12.55 -23.02 0.97
CA VAL A 95 13.71 -22.14 0.70
C VAL A 95 15.00 -22.80 1.21
N PHE A 96 14.96 -23.40 2.39
CA PHE A 96 16.11 -24.10 2.95
C PHE A 96 16.48 -25.32 2.10
N ILE A 97 15.47 -26.10 1.70
CA ILE A 97 15.64 -27.26 0.79
C ILE A 97 16.26 -26.81 -0.54
N SER A 98 15.83 -25.69 -1.12
CA SER A 98 16.37 -25.24 -2.40
C SER A 98 17.86 -24.86 -2.32
N TYR A 99 18.32 -24.29 -1.20
CA TYR A 99 19.75 -24.07 -0.96
C TYR A 99 20.52 -25.38 -0.77
N LEU A 100 19.97 -26.34 -0.02
CA LEU A 100 20.59 -27.65 0.16
C LEU A 100 20.79 -28.38 -1.18
N ILE A 101 19.80 -28.30 -2.07
CA ILE A 101 19.93 -28.83 -3.43
C ILE A 101 21.12 -28.16 -4.13
N GLY A 102 21.24 -26.83 -4.11
CA GLY A 102 22.38 -26.10 -4.68
C GLY A 102 23.74 -26.58 -4.14
N PHE A 103 23.86 -26.75 -2.83
CA PHE A 103 25.09 -27.27 -2.20
C PHE A 103 25.41 -28.70 -2.62
N SER A 104 24.41 -29.57 -2.78
CA SER A 104 24.62 -30.97 -3.19
C SER A 104 25.23 -31.11 -4.60
N PHE A 105 25.09 -30.09 -5.46
CA PHE A 105 25.65 -30.11 -6.81
C PHE A 105 27.13 -29.66 -6.88
N ILE A 106 27.66 -29.00 -5.84
CA ILE A 106 29.04 -28.47 -5.84
C ILE A 106 30.11 -29.58 -6.07
N PRO A 107 30.05 -30.74 -5.40
CA PRO A 107 31.05 -31.80 -5.61
C PRO A 107 31.10 -32.31 -7.05
N PHE A 108 29.96 -32.30 -7.75
CA PHE A 108 29.87 -32.81 -9.12
C PHE A 108 30.57 -31.91 -10.15
N LEU A 109 30.92 -30.67 -9.80
CA LEU A 109 31.74 -29.80 -10.65
C LEU A 109 33.13 -30.37 -10.97
N TYR A 110 33.58 -31.35 -10.21
CA TYR A 110 34.86 -32.06 -10.40
C TYR A 110 34.68 -33.44 -11.04
N SER A 111 33.49 -33.76 -11.54
CA SER A 111 33.15 -35.03 -12.16
C SER A 111 32.71 -34.83 -13.61
N ASP A 112 33.15 -35.75 -14.47
CA ASP A 112 32.74 -35.83 -15.88
C ASP A 112 31.23 -36.05 -16.04
N GLN A 113 30.53 -36.47 -14.97
CA GLN A 113 29.08 -36.58 -14.96
C GLN A 113 28.37 -35.22 -15.09
N PHE A 114 29.01 -34.13 -14.67
CA PHE A 114 28.43 -32.78 -14.77
C PHE A 114 29.16 -31.90 -15.79
N ILE A 115 30.50 -31.90 -15.77
CA ILE A 115 31.32 -31.18 -16.76
C ILE A 115 32.18 -32.21 -17.50
N THR A 116 31.82 -32.52 -18.74
CA THR A 116 32.52 -33.53 -19.55
C THR A 116 33.88 -33.02 -20.02
N LYS A 117 33.91 -31.80 -20.56
CA LYS A 117 35.13 -31.12 -21.02
C LYS A 117 34.88 -29.65 -21.29
N ILE A 118 35.97 -28.89 -21.46
CA ILE A 118 35.92 -27.55 -22.01
C ILE A 118 36.13 -27.60 -23.53
N ILE A 119 35.35 -26.81 -24.26
CA ILE A 119 35.41 -26.71 -25.72
C ILE A 119 35.70 -25.28 -26.13
N GLU A 120 36.44 -25.09 -27.20
CA GLU A 120 36.60 -23.78 -27.81
C GLU A 120 35.58 -23.62 -28.94
N ILE A 121 34.84 -22.51 -28.94
CA ILE A 121 33.86 -22.20 -29.98
C ILE A 121 34.31 -20.90 -30.65
N PRO A 122 35.10 -20.95 -31.73
CA PRO A 122 35.49 -19.74 -32.46
C PRO A 122 34.26 -19.03 -33.07
N PRO A 123 34.20 -17.68 -33.07
CA PRO A 123 35.12 -16.70 -32.46
C PRO A 123 34.80 -16.33 -30.98
N TRP A 124 33.98 -17.12 -30.29
CA TRP A 124 33.37 -16.81 -28.99
C TRP A 124 34.20 -17.17 -27.76
N GLY A 125 35.26 -17.96 -27.92
CA GLY A 125 36.16 -18.41 -26.85
C GLY A 125 35.74 -19.74 -26.23
N TYR A 126 36.20 -20.00 -25.00
CA TYR A 126 35.89 -21.24 -24.30
C TYR A 126 34.43 -21.33 -23.83
N ASP A 127 33.91 -22.55 -23.85
CA ASP A 127 32.60 -22.93 -23.35
C ASP A 127 32.62 -24.33 -22.72
N ILE A 128 31.59 -24.68 -21.95
CA ILE A 128 31.56 -25.93 -21.17
C ILE A 128 30.66 -26.94 -21.85
N GLU A 129 31.20 -28.12 -22.11
CA GLU A 129 30.42 -29.29 -22.49
C GLU A 129 29.89 -30.00 -21.23
N VAL A 130 28.56 -30.02 -21.12
CA VAL A 130 27.86 -30.57 -19.95
C VAL A 130 27.70 -32.09 -20.05
N GLY A 131 27.74 -32.75 -18.90
CA GLY A 131 27.51 -34.19 -18.76
C GLY A 131 26.05 -34.54 -18.47
N PRO A 132 25.73 -35.84 -18.30
CA PRO A 132 24.36 -36.34 -18.12
C PRO A 132 23.61 -35.75 -16.90
N LEU A 133 24.33 -35.40 -15.83
CA LEU A 133 23.75 -34.87 -14.60
C LEU A 133 23.22 -33.42 -14.76
N PHE A 134 23.58 -32.74 -15.84
CA PHE A 134 23.07 -31.40 -16.15
C PHE A 134 21.57 -31.38 -16.41
N LEU A 135 21.00 -32.41 -17.04
CA LEU A 135 19.56 -32.49 -17.32
C LEU A 135 18.71 -32.54 -16.03
N PRO A 136 18.99 -33.45 -15.06
CA PRO A 136 18.35 -33.41 -13.74
C PRO A 136 18.51 -32.07 -13.03
N PHE A 137 19.71 -31.47 -13.07
CA PHE A 137 19.96 -30.15 -12.49
C PHE A 137 19.07 -29.07 -13.14
N ALA A 138 19.00 -29.03 -14.47
CA ALA A 138 18.18 -28.06 -15.21
C ALA A 138 16.68 -28.21 -14.88
N PHE A 139 16.19 -29.44 -14.73
CA PHE A 139 14.82 -29.70 -14.31
C PHE A 139 14.54 -29.16 -12.90
N LEU A 140 15.42 -29.43 -11.92
CA LEU A 140 15.29 -28.92 -10.56
C LEU A 140 15.37 -27.39 -10.52
N TYR A 141 16.29 -26.81 -11.27
CA TYR A 141 16.45 -25.37 -11.43
C TYR A 141 15.14 -24.74 -11.92
N LEU A 142 14.59 -25.24 -13.03
CA LEU A 142 13.34 -24.73 -13.61
C LEU A 142 12.14 -24.95 -12.68
N SER A 143 12.12 -26.05 -11.92
CA SER A 143 11.05 -26.32 -10.94
C SER A 143 11.03 -25.30 -9.80
N ILE A 144 12.21 -24.95 -9.26
CA ILE A 144 12.33 -23.94 -8.20
C ILE A 144 11.95 -22.55 -8.73
N VAL A 145 12.42 -22.21 -9.94
CA VAL A 145 12.06 -20.97 -10.64
C VAL A 145 10.55 -20.89 -10.87
N ALA A 146 9.94 -21.97 -11.35
CA ALA A 146 8.49 -22.06 -11.55
C ALA A 146 7.73 -21.90 -10.23
N GLY A 147 8.20 -22.49 -9.13
CA GLY A 147 7.64 -22.28 -7.80
C GLY A 147 7.66 -20.80 -7.39
N GLY A 148 8.78 -20.11 -7.59
CA GLY A 148 8.90 -18.67 -7.36
C GLY A 148 7.96 -17.83 -8.25
N ALA A 149 7.77 -18.22 -9.51
CA ALA A 149 6.86 -17.55 -10.43
C ALA A 149 5.39 -17.78 -10.08
N VAL A 150 5.02 -19.00 -9.68
CA VAL A 150 3.66 -19.35 -9.22
C VAL A 150 3.28 -18.54 -7.98
N ILE A 151 4.21 -18.32 -7.05
CA ILE A 151 3.99 -17.45 -5.88
C ILE A 151 3.63 -16.03 -6.34
N LEU A 152 4.40 -15.46 -7.28
CA LEU A 152 4.15 -14.12 -7.83
C LEU A 152 2.83 -14.06 -8.62
N LEU A 153 2.49 -15.09 -9.40
CA LEU A 153 1.24 -15.18 -10.17
C LEU A 153 0.01 -15.32 -9.26
N ASN A 154 0.10 -16.12 -8.20
CA ASN A 154 -0.95 -16.24 -7.20
C ASN A 154 -1.16 -14.93 -6.43
N TYR A 155 -0.09 -14.18 -6.19
CA TYR A 155 -0.18 -12.85 -5.61
C TYR A 155 -0.81 -11.85 -6.60
N TYR A 156 -0.40 -11.88 -7.88
CA TYR A 156 -0.98 -11.08 -8.95
C TYR A 156 -2.51 -11.24 -9.07
N SER A 157 -3.02 -12.48 -9.02
CA SER A 157 -4.46 -12.74 -9.13
C SER A 157 -5.27 -12.17 -7.95
N ARG A 158 -4.63 -11.91 -6.80
CA ARG A 158 -5.27 -11.36 -5.59
C ARG A 158 -5.02 -9.87 -5.35
N SER A 159 -4.08 -9.27 -6.08
CA SER A 159 -3.65 -7.88 -5.89
C SER A 159 -4.62 -6.86 -6.50
N PRO A 160 -4.70 -5.62 -5.97
CA PRO A 160 -5.47 -4.52 -6.56
C PRO A 160 -4.89 -4.07 -7.91
N PRO A 161 -5.65 -3.32 -8.74
CA PRO A 161 -5.27 -3.00 -10.12
C PRO A 161 -3.91 -2.31 -10.28
N GLN A 162 -3.53 -1.45 -9.32
CA GLN A 162 -2.25 -0.73 -9.33
C GLN A 162 -1.05 -1.67 -9.11
N GLU A 163 -1.15 -2.59 -8.14
CA GLU A 163 -0.12 -3.61 -7.89
C GLU A 163 -0.07 -4.68 -8.98
N ARG A 164 -1.22 -5.04 -9.56
CA ARG A 164 -1.28 -5.91 -10.75
C ARG A 164 -0.48 -5.32 -11.90
N HIS A 165 -0.60 -4.02 -12.17
CA HIS A 165 0.17 -3.38 -13.24
C HIS A 165 1.69 -3.47 -13.00
N ARG A 166 2.14 -3.35 -11.75
CA ARG A 166 3.57 -3.52 -11.36
C ARG A 166 4.06 -4.95 -11.61
N LEU A 167 3.33 -5.92 -11.05
CA LEU A 167 3.64 -7.35 -11.19
C LEU A 167 3.56 -7.83 -12.64
N TYR A 168 2.63 -7.29 -13.43
CA TYR A 168 2.47 -7.61 -14.84
C TYR A 168 3.75 -7.36 -15.64
N PHE A 169 4.37 -6.19 -15.48
CA PHE A 169 5.63 -5.88 -16.15
C PHE A 169 6.79 -6.77 -15.66
N MET A 170 6.86 -7.03 -14.35
CA MET A 170 7.89 -7.88 -13.77
C MET A 170 7.79 -9.32 -14.31
N LEU A 171 6.57 -9.89 -14.31
CA LEU A 171 6.30 -11.24 -14.78
C LEU A 171 6.52 -11.40 -16.29
N ILE A 172 6.11 -10.43 -17.11
CA ILE A 172 6.37 -10.48 -18.55
C ILE A 172 7.87 -10.45 -18.84
N GLY A 173 8.61 -9.51 -18.26
CA GLY A 173 10.06 -9.43 -18.44
C GLY A 173 10.77 -10.70 -17.97
N PHE A 174 10.30 -11.28 -16.87
CA PHE A 174 10.79 -12.56 -16.36
C PHE A 174 10.55 -13.71 -17.33
N ILE A 175 9.32 -13.89 -17.81
CA ILE A 175 8.95 -14.98 -18.73
C ILE A 175 9.75 -14.86 -20.03
N ILE A 176 9.83 -13.65 -20.60
CA ILE A 176 10.63 -13.39 -21.80
C ILE A 176 12.09 -13.78 -21.55
N SER A 177 12.68 -13.35 -20.43
CA SER A 177 14.07 -13.68 -20.09
C SER A 177 14.28 -15.19 -19.94
N VAL A 178 13.43 -15.90 -19.18
CA VAL A 178 13.56 -17.35 -18.97
C VAL A 178 13.47 -18.11 -20.30
N ILE A 179 12.57 -17.73 -21.19
CA ILE A 179 12.43 -18.34 -22.53
C ILE A 179 13.72 -18.12 -23.35
N LEU A 180 14.21 -16.89 -23.41
CA LEU A 180 15.41 -16.56 -24.19
C LEU A 180 16.68 -17.22 -23.63
N ILE A 181 16.80 -17.33 -22.31
CA ILE A 181 17.87 -18.08 -21.63
C ILE A 181 17.77 -19.57 -21.96
N GLY A 182 16.56 -20.14 -21.91
CA GLY A 182 16.33 -21.54 -22.27
C GLY A 182 16.71 -21.84 -23.72
N ILE A 183 16.32 -20.97 -24.66
CA ILE A 183 16.68 -21.11 -26.07
C ILE A 183 18.21 -21.07 -26.24
N SER A 184 18.87 -20.06 -25.68
CA SER A 184 20.31 -19.86 -25.87
C SER A 184 21.20 -20.88 -25.16
N ASN A 185 20.85 -21.29 -23.93
CA ASN A 185 21.69 -22.16 -23.13
C ASN A 185 21.36 -23.66 -23.28
N PHE A 186 20.15 -23.99 -23.74
CA PHE A 186 19.70 -25.38 -23.83
C PHE A 186 19.37 -25.80 -25.27
N LEU A 187 18.50 -25.06 -25.96
CA LEU A 187 18.02 -25.46 -27.30
C LEU A 187 19.14 -25.48 -28.34
N PHE A 188 20.02 -24.48 -28.34
CA PHE A 188 21.16 -24.43 -29.27
C PHE A 188 22.06 -25.65 -29.15
N ARG A 189 22.29 -26.13 -27.93
CA ARG A 189 23.13 -27.33 -27.69
C ARG A 189 22.42 -28.61 -28.12
N MET A 190 21.12 -28.74 -27.84
CA MET A 190 20.32 -29.89 -28.29
C MET A 190 20.27 -29.98 -29.82
N MET A 191 20.22 -28.85 -30.52
CA MET A 191 20.19 -28.80 -31.99
C MET A 191 21.59 -28.90 -32.63
N GLY A 192 22.65 -29.03 -31.84
CA GLY A 192 24.03 -29.14 -32.33
C GLY A 192 24.57 -27.85 -32.96
N TRP A 193 23.93 -26.71 -32.72
CA TRP A 193 24.39 -25.42 -33.25
C TRP A 193 25.62 -24.93 -32.49
N GLN A 194 26.65 -24.50 -33.22
CA GLN A 194 27.89 -23.92 -32.67
C GLN A 194 27.70 -22.43 -32.33
N LEU A 195 26.65 -22.12 -31.59
CA LEU A 195 26.38 -20.78 -31.07
C LEU A 195 26.82 -20.71 -29.60
N PRO A 196 27.33 -19.56 -29.14
CA PRO A 196 27.69 -19.38 -27.75
C PRO A 196 26.46 -19.39 -26.86
N ARG A 197 26.66 -19.74 -25.59
CA ARG A 197 25.66 -19.46 -24.55
C ARG A 197 25.50 -17.95 -24.39
N ALA A 198 24.36 -17.41 -24.82
CA ALA A 198 24.02 -15.99 -24.70
C ALA A 198 23.04 -15.72 -23.55
N GLY A 199 22.86 -16.65 -22.60
CA GLY A 199 21.91 -16.48 -21.52
C GLY A 199 22.14 -15.22 -20.67
N SER A 200 23.39 -14.81 -20.48
CA SER A 200 23.75 -13.65 -19.65
C SER A 200 23.13 -12.34 -20.12
N ILE A 201 23.10 -12.05 -21.44
CA ILE A 201 22.51 -10.80 -21.95
C ILE A 201 21.00 -10.73 -21.67
N PHE A 202 20.30 -11.86 -21.73
CA PHE A 202 18.86 -11.92 -21.49
C PHE A 202 18.48 -11.74 -20.02
N THR A 203 19.44 -11.81 -19.09
CA THR A 203 19.20 -11.49 -17.68
C THR A 203 18.83 -10.02 -17.47
N LEU A 204 19.33 -9.12 -18.33
CA LEU A 204 19.00 -7.69 -18.29
C LEU A 204 17.52 -7.43 -18.51
N VAL A 205 16.85 -8.24 -19.34
CA VAL A 205 15.40 -8.11 -19.56
C VAL A 205 14.65 -8.29 -18.25
N ALA A 206 14.99 -9.35 -17.50
CA ALA A 206 14.40 -9.60 -16.18
C ALA A 206 14.80 -8.51 -15.19
N THR A 207 16.09 -8.19 -15.03
CA THR A 207 16.53 -7.23 -13.99
C THR A 207 16.04 -5.82 -14.24
N VAL A 208 15.98 -5.36 -15.50
CA VAL A 208 15.38 -4.06 -15.86
C VAL A 208 13.88 -4.07 -15.56
N SER A 209 13.14 -5.12 -15.92
CA SER A 209 11.70 -5.20 -15.63
C SER A 209 11.41 -5.22 -14.13
N PHE A 210 12.20 -5.97 -13.34
CA PHE A 210 12.11 -5.96 -11.89
C PHE A 210 12.46 -4.60 -11.30
N ALA A 211 13.58 -4.01 -11.73
CA ALA A 211 14.00 -2.71 -11.26
C ALA A 211 13.01 -1.62 -11.60
N TYR A 212 12.50 -1.60 -12.83
CA TYR A 212 11.46 -0.68 -13.27
C TYR A 212 10.17 -0.83 -12.45
N GLY A 213 9.69 -2.05 -12.21
CA GLY A 213 8.51 -2.32 -11.39
C GLY A 213 8.67 -1.86 -9.93
N MET A 214 9.88 -2.02 -9.38
CA MET A 214 10.24 -1.56 -8.03
C MET A 214 10.40 -0.03 -7.98
N VAL A 215 11.03 0.60 -8.98
CA VAL A 215 11.49 2.00 -8.98
C VAL A 215 10.42 2.98 -9.42
N ARG A 216 9.72 2.72 -10.54
CA ARG A 216 8.76 3.67 -11.16
C ARG A 216 7.53 3.91 -10.28
N HIS A 217 7.24 2.98 -9.39
CA HIS A 217 6.14 3.06 -8.45
C HIS A 217 6.61 3.22 -6.98
N GLN A 218 7.89 3.56 -6.77
CA GLN A 218 8.46 4.05 -5.49
C GLN A 218 9.19 5.38 -5.74
N LEU A 219 8.45 6.40 -6.16
CA LEU A 219 8.93 7.78 -6.09
C LEU A 219 8.22 8.49 -4.94
N LEU A 220 8.66 8.20 -3.72
CA LEU A 220 9.00 9.24 -2.76
C LEU A 220 10.01 8.71 -1.74
N ILE A 221 11.09 9.48 -1.63
CA ILE A 221 12.22 9.38 -0.72
C ILE A 221 11.70 9.57 0.71
N VAL A 222 12.12 8.70 1.64
CA VAL A 222 11.93 8.90 3.08
C VAL A 222 12.88 10.01 3.56
N PRO A 223 12.41 11.16 4.07
CA PRO A 223 13.23 12.00 4.94
C PRO A 223 13.40 11.24 6.27
N THR A 224 14.64 11.14 6.76
CA THR A 224 14.90 10.62 8.10
C THR A 224 14.21 11.46 9.17
N ARG A 225 13.52 10.75 10.07
CA ARG A 225 12.81 11.16 11.30
C ARG A 225 11.51 11.93 11.08
N GLU A 226 10.42 11.17 11.05
CA GLU A 226 9.23 11.54 11.79
C GLU A 226 8.88 10.43 12.80
N LYS A 227 8.35 10.86 13.96
CA LYS A 227 8.09 10.05 15.14
C LYS A 227 7.28 8.78 14.80
N VAL A 228 7.39 7.77 15.66
CA VAL A 228 6.35 6.74 15.80
C VAL A 228 5.00 7.46 15.80
N ARG A 229 4.22 7.32 14.71
CA ARG A 229 2.82 7.73 14.71
C ARG A 229 2.12 6.70 15.59
N GLU A 230 1.97 7.01 16.87
CA GLU A 230 1.27 6.18 17.84
C GLU A 230 -0.22 5.99 17.48
N THR A 231 -0.75 6.80 16.55
CA THR A 231 -2.18 6.90 16.28
C THR A 231 -2.46 6.94 14.78
N VAL A 232 -3.38 6.09 14.30
CA VAL A 232 -3.98 6.26 12.97
C VAL A 232 -4.80 7.56 12.98
N ASP A 233 -4.60 8.41 11.97
CA ASP A 233 -5.18 9.76 11.87
C ASP A 233 -6.59 9.76 11.26
N SER A 234 -7.01 8.63 10.71
CA SER A 234 -8.32 8.40 10.11
C SER A 234 -8.87 7.02 10.50
N ARG A 235 -10.14 6.71 10.23
CA ARG A 235 -10.71 5.38 10.46
C ARG A 235 -10.67 4.57 9.17
N CYS A 236 -10.59 3.25 9.33
CA CYS A 236 -10.65 2.31 8.22
C CYS A 236 -12.04 2.42 7.54
N GLY A 237 -12.12 2.96 6.33
CA GLY A 237 -13.37 3.14 5.58
C GLY A 237 -13.35 4.34 4.62
N ALA A 238 -14.38 5.21 4.73
CA ALA A 238 -14.72 6.32 3.81
C ALA A 238 -13.54 7.18 3.35
N PHE A 239 -12.51 7.34 4.19
CA PHE A 239 -11.35 8.19 3.94
C PHE A 239 -10.02 7.47 4.12
N CYS A 240 -9.95 6.13 3.92
CA CYS A 240 -8.67 5.42 3.83
C CYS A 240 -7.72 6.07 2.82
N SER A 241 -8.24 6.67 1.75
CA SER A 241 -7.46 7.43 0.76
C SER A 241 -6.86 8.74 1.28
N ILE A 242 -7.22 9.20 2.48
CA ILE A 242 -6.69 10.40 3.14
C ILE A 242 -5.92 10.04 4.41
N CYS A 243 -6.10 8.80 4.91
CA CYS A 243 -5.28 8.21 5.97
C CYS A 243 -3.80 8.27 5.61
N THR A 244 -3.00 8.99 6.38
CA THR A 244 -1.56 9.05 6.10
C THR A 244 -0.90 7.69 6.28
N ALA A 245 -1.24 6.94 7.34
CA ALA A 245 -0.73 5.58 7.52
C ALA A 245 -1.08 4.64 6.35
N TYR A 246 -2.26 4.79 5.73
CA TYR A 246 -2.62 3.99 4.55
C TYR A 246 -1.90 4.48 3.29
N LEU A 247 -1.84 5.78 3.04
CA LEU A 247 -1.17 6.40 1.90
C LEU A 247 0.33 6.09 1.88
N ASP A 248 0.94 6.10 3.07
CA ASP A 248 2.35 5.83 3.28
C ASP A 248 2.64 4.31 3.31
N GLY A 249 1.60 3.46 3.24
CA GLY A 249 1.72 2.01 3.23
C GLY A 249 2.06 1.38 4.60
N GLU A 250 1.99 2.16 5.67
CA GLU A 250 2.33 1.78 7.05
C GLU A 250 1.11 1.32 7.88
N CYS A 251 -0.09 1.34 7.31
CA CYS A 251 -1.31 0.94 8.00
C CYS A 251 -1.24 -0.54 8.44
N PRO A 252 -1.43 -0.86 9.74
CA PRO A 252 -1.28 -2.23 10.24
C PRO A 252 -2.22 -3.25 9.57
N SER A 253 -3.38 -2.79 9.10
CA SER A 253 -4.38 -3.59 8.39
C SER A 253 -4.35 -3.47 6.86
N CYS A 254 -3.33 -2.84 6.28
CA CYS A 254 -3.18 -2.84 4.82
C CYS A 254 -2.80 -4.25 4.31
N GLU A 255 -2.94 -4.49 3.01
CA GLU A 255 -2.60 -5.80 2.40
C GLU A 255 -1.14 -6.22 2.65
N MET A 256 -0.25 -5.27 2.90
CA MET A 256 1.18 -5.49 3.18
C MET A 256 1.53 -5.35 4.68
N GLY A 257 0.53 -5.12 5.53
CA GLY A 257 0.67 -4.92 6.97
C GLY A 257 0.84 -6.22 7.74
N ASP A 258 0.80 -6.14 9.07
CA ASP A 258 0.90 -7.31 9.93
C ASP A 258 -0.26 -8.28 9.66
N ALA A 259 0.07 -9.56 9.43
CA ALA A 259 -0.91 -10.55 9.02
C ALA A 259 -1.99 -10.80 10.09
N GLU A 260 -1.63 -10.80 11.38
CA GLU A 260 -2.57 -11.01 12.48
C GLU A 260 -3.50 -9.81 12.62
N LEU A 261 -2.97 -8.58 12.56
CA LEU A 261 -3.75 -7.35 12.65
C LEU A 261 -4.66 -7.14 11.42
N ARG A 262 -4.18 -7.49 10.23
CA ARG A 262 -4.93 -7.46 8.98
C ARG A 262 -6.10 -8.45 8.99
N GLU A 263 -5.86 -9.70 9.40
CA GLU A 263 -6.90 -10.73 9.50
C GLU A 263 -7.89 -10.46 10.63
N ALA A 264 -7.45 -9.79 11.71
CA ALA A 264 -8.33 -9.31 12.77
C ALA A 264 -9.24 -8.16 12.33
N CYS A 265 -8.84 -7.33 11.36
CA CYS A 265 -9.59 -6.16 10.91
C CYS A 265 -10.95 -6.53 10.25
N PRO A 266 -12.10 -6.11 10.82
CA PRO A 266 -13.42 -6.43 10.26
C PRO A 266 -13.66 -5.81 8.87
N ILE A 267 -13.09 -4.64 8.61
CA ILE A 267 -13.21 -3.94 7.31
C ILE A 267 -12.46 -4.70 6.22
N TYR A 268 -11.27 -5.20 6.53
CA TYR A 268 -10.51 -6.06 5.63
C TYR A 268 -11.27 -7.36 5.34
N ARG A 269 -11.86 -7.99 6.37
CA ARG A 269 -12.69 -9.20 6.19
C ARG A 269 -13.92 -8.95 5.31
N CYS A 270 -14.61 -7.82 5.49
CA CYS A 270 -15.72 -7.44 4.62
C CYS A 270 -15.29 -7.23 3.16
N SER A 271 -14.18 -6.51 2.95
CA SER A 271 -13.55 -6.30 1.64
C SER A 271 -13.20 -7.63 0.96
N LEU A 272 -12.59 -8.55 1.71
CA LEU A 272 -12.25 -9.90 1.26
C LEU A 272 -13.51 -10.71 0.88
N GLN A 273 -14.56 -10.67 1.69
CA GLN A 273 -15.82 -11.38 1.44
C GLN A 273 -16.52 -10.87 0.17
N ARG A 274 -16.42 -9.57 -0.11
CA ARG A 274 -17.05 -8.92 -1.27
C ARG A 274 -16.16 -8.91 -2.51
N GLY A 275 -14.90 -9.37 -2.42
CA GLY A 275 -13.96 -9.37 -3.54
C GLY A 275 -13.59 -7.97 -4.05
N ILE A 276 -13.66 -6.96 -3.19
CA ILE A 276 -13.42 -5.55 -3.51
C ILE A 276 -12.33 -4.98 -2.60
N SER A 277 -11.65 -3.92 -3.03
CA SER A 277 -10.65 -3.25 -2.20
C SER A 277 -11.28 -2.52 -1.00
N CYS A 278 -10.55 -2.46 0.12
CA CYS A 278 -10.98 -1.80 1.37
C CYS A 278 -11.20 -0.28 1.23
N ASN A 279 -10.76 0.33 0.12
CA ASN A 279 -10.99 1.74 -0.20
C ASN A 279 -12.22 1.99 -1.10
N ASN A 280 -12.97 0.95 -1.49
CA ASN A 280 -14.14 1.08 -2.36
C ASN A 280 -15.44 1.23 -1.57
N CYS A 281 -15.62 2.39 -0.94
CA CYS A 281 -16.70 2.65 0.01
C CYS A 281 -18.09 2.52 -0.61
N ASN A 282 -18.28 2.93 -1.87
CA ASN A 282 -19.56 2.81 -2.58
C ASN A 282 -20.07 1.36 -2.63
N LEU A 283 -19.17 0.38 -2.70
CA LEU A 283 -19.50 -1.04 -2.71
C LEU A 283 -19.55 -1.63 -1.29
N LEU A 284 -18.73 -1.13 -0.36
CA LEU A 284 -18.69 -1.58 1.04
C LEU A 284 -19.90 -1.12 1.87
N LEU A 285 -20.53 0.01 1.53
CA LEU A 285 -21.71 0.55 2.25
C LEU A 285 -22.90 -0.42 2.34
N ARG A 286 -22.94 -1.45 1.47
CA ARG A 286 -23.97 -2.51 1.45
C ARG A 286 -23.59 -3.76 2.26
N CYS A 287 -22.44 -3.76 2.93
CA CYS A 287 -21.95 -4.84 3.76
C CYS A 287 -22.32 -4.59 5.22
N THR A 288 -22.95 -5.57 5.86
CA THR A 288 -23.34 -5.49 7.28
C THR A 288 -22.12 -5.33 8.18
N ILE A 289 -21.06 -6.09 7.92
CA ILE A 289 -19.77 -6.00 8.65
C ILE A 289 -19.15 -4.60 8.49
N TYR A 290 -19.19 -4.00 7.30
CA TYR A 290 -18.68 -2.65 7.11
C TYR A 290 -19.53 -1.61 7.85
N ARG A 291 -20.86 -1.76 7.86
CA ARG A 291 -21.76 -0.86 8.59
C ARG A 291 -21.53 -0.94 10.10
N GLU A 292 -21.29 -2.13 10.63
CA GLU A 292 -21.10 -2.36 12.07
C GLU A 292 -19.74 -1.86 12.60
N TYR A 293 -18.69 -1.89 11.77
CA TYR A 293 -17.32 -1.54 12.19
C TYR A 293 -16.72 -0.33 11.46
N GLY A 294 -17.44 0.28 10.51
CA GLY A 294 -16.94 1.38 9.67
C GLY A 294 -16.64 2.65 10.46
N ASP A 295 -17.18 2.74 11.67
CA ASP A 295 -16.93 3.79 12.65
C ASP A 295 -15.77 3.48 13.60
N ARG A 296 -15.06 2.35 13.44
CA ARG A 296 -14.00 1.95 14.36
C ARG A 296 -12.79 1.48 13.58
N CYS A 297 -11.69 2.21 13.72
CA CYS A 297 -10.40 1.61 13.45
C CYS A 297 -9.94 0.91 14.73
N PRO A 298 -9.66 -0.41 14.71
CA PRO A 298 -9.17 -1.12 15.89
C PRO A 298 -7.80 -0.64 16.37
N PHE A 299 -7.16 0.26 15.63
CA PHE A 299 -5.83 0.82 15.91
C PHE A 299 -5.85 2.33 16.17
N THR A 300 -7.02 2.99 16.20
CA THR A 300 -7.11 4.42 16.55
C THR A 300 -7.31 4.61 18.04
N THR A 301 -6.51 5.48 18.65
CA THR A 301 -6.86 6.15 19.91
C THR A 301 -7.75 7.36 19.58
N ASP A 302 -8.94 7.44 20.16
CA ASP A 302 -9.79 8.63 20.04
C ASP A 302 -9.17 9.79 20.85
N ARG A 303 -8.87 10.90 20.16
CA ARG A 303 -8.21 12.07 20.76
C ARG A 303 -9.15 12.87 21.67
N TYR A 304 -10.44 12.91 21.35
CA TYR A 304 -11.41 13.79 21.99
C TYR A 304 -12.50 13.03 22.75
N GLY A 305 -12.65 11.72 22.50
CA GLY A 305 -13.52 10.84 23.27
C GLY A 305 -15.02 11.09 23.07
N LEU A 306 -15.43 11.74 21.97
CA LEU A 306 -16.85 11.94 21.67
C LEU A 306 -17.51 10.62 21.29
N LYS A 307 -18.43 10.19 22.16
CA LYS A 307 -19.33 9.06 21.93
C LYS A 307 -20.28 9.33 20.76
N SER A 308 -20.62 8.25 20.06
CA SER A 308 -21.72 8.24 19.08
C SER A 308 -23.07 8.46 19.78
N GLN A 309 -24.12 8.70 19.02
CA GLN A 309 -25.49 8.89 19.51
C GLN A 309 -25.62 10.06 20.50
N THR A 310 -24.80 11.09 20.34
CA THR A 310 -24.72 12.19 21.30
C THR A 310 -24.60 13.53 20.59
N SER A 311 -25.35 14.52 21.08
CA SER A 311 -25.27 15.92 20.69
C SER A 311 -24.39 16.70 21.67
N TYR A 312 -23.52 17.55 21.14
CA TYR A 312 -22.51 18.28 21.89
C TYR A 312 -22.58 19.79 21.66
N LEU A 313 -22.41 20.54 22.74
CA LEU A 313 -22.34 22.00 22.71
C LEU A 313 -20.95 22.46 23.14
N LEU A 314 -20.18 23.05 22.21
CA LEU A 314 -18.91 23.69 22.52
C LEU A 314 -19.13 25.19 22.77
N LYS A 315 -18.86 25.63 24.00
CA LYS A 315 -19.00 27.02 24.43
C LYS A 315 -17.70 27.77 24.15
N ASP A 316 -17.67 28.56 23.09
CA ASP A 316 -16.44 29.20 22.62
C ASP A 316 -16.75 30.35 21.65
N ASP A 317 -15.99 31.44 21.74
CA ASP A 317 -16.10 32.57 20.80
C ASP A 317 -15.31 32.31 19.50
N ASN A 318 -14.32 31.43 19.55
CA ASN A 318 -13.48 31.08 18.41
C ASN A 318 -13.83 29.70 17.84
N PRO A 319 -14.28 29.60 16.58
CA PRO A 319 -14.69 28.33 16.00
C PRO A 319 -13.55 27.36 15.68
N GLN A 320 -12.30 27.77 15.82
CA GLN A 320 -11.12 26.98 15.45
C GLN A 320 -11.13 25.58 16.09
N THR A 321 -11.39 25.46 17.39
CA THR A 321 -11.38 24.17 18.09
C THR A 321 -12.52 23.26 17.62
N ALA A 322 -13.72 23.80 17.38
CA ALA A 322 -14.84 23.01 16.85
C ALA A 322 -14.54 22.48 15.43
N PHE A 323 -13.95 23.33 14.57
CA PHE A 323 -13.51 22.89 13.24
C PHE A 323 -12.43 21.83 13.32
N GLU A 324 -11.50 21.89 14.28
CA GLU A 324 -10.48 20.86 14.48
C GLU A 324 -11.07 19.53 14.95
N ILE A 325 -12.04 19.55 15.86
CA ILE A 325 -12.77 18.35 16.29
C ILE A 325 -13.52 17.76 15.08
N PHE A 326 -14.32 18.57 14.39
CA PHE A 326 -15.08 18.13 13.23
C PHE A 326 -14.17 17.56 12.13
N LYS A 327 -13.08 18.25 11.82
CA LYS A 327 -12.06 17.80 10.86
C LYS A 327 -11.45 16.47 11.27
N ASP A 328 -11.09 16.31 12.54
CA ASP A 328 -10.52 15.06 13.05
C ASP A 328 -11.50 13.90 12.86
N TYR A 329 -12.77 14.03 13.26
CA TYR A 329 -13.76 12.96 13.09
C TYR A 329 -14.14 12.67 11.63
N THR A 330 -14.13 13.69 10.76
CA THR A 330 -14.41 13.52 9.33
C THR A 330 -13.25 12.86 8.60
N ILE A 331 -12.00 13.25 8.88
CA ILE A 331 -10.81 12.51 8.41
C ILE A 331 -10.87 11.08 8.96
N ARG A 332 -11.33 10.90 10.20
CA ARG A 332 -11.65 9.63 10.84
C ARG A 332 -12.88 8.91 10.29
N GLY A 333 -13.27 9.10 9.03
CA GLY A 333 -14.27 8.22 8.41
C GLY A 333 -15.73 8.57 8.69
N SER A 334 -16.01 9.56 9.55
CA SER A 334 -17.38 10.05 9.72
C SER A 334 -17.79 10.83 8.48
N PHE A 335 -19.00 10.56 7.97
CA PHE A 335 -19.59 11.39 6.92
C PHE A 335 -19.89 12.76 7.52
N GLY A 336 -19.17 13.78 7.05
CA GLY A 336 -19.29 15.15 7.53
C GLY A 336 -20.40 15.92 6.81
N LEU A 337 -21.28 16.54 7.58
CA LEU A 337 -22.18 17.59 7.12
C LEU A 337 -21.87 18.88 7.87
N LEU A 338 -21.40 19.89 7.16
CA LEU A 338 -21.16 21.22 7.71
C LEU A 338 -22.31 22.15 7.35
N ILE A 339 -22.87 22.82 8.34
CA ILE A 339 -23.87 23.88 8.17
C ILE A 339 -23.19 25.19 8.58
N THR A 340 -23.12 26.14 7.66
CA THR A 340 -22.40 27.39 7.91
C THR A 340 -23.00 28.57 7.14
N ARG A 341 -22.78 29.78 7.66
CA ARG A 341 -23.05 31.04 6.95
C ARG A 341 -21.96 31.42 5.96
N ASP A 342 -20.74 30.93 6.18
CA ASP A 342 -19.60 31.25 5.34
C ASP A 342 -19.69 30.51 3.99
N TYR A 343 -19.21 31.15 2.94
CA TYR A 343 -19.19 30.55 1.60
C TYR A 343 -18.43 29.21 1.59
N PRO A 344 -19.01 28.12 1.03
CA PRO A 344 -18.45 26.77 1.15
C PRO A 344 -16.98 26.64 0.77
N GLU A 345 -16.57 27.15 -0.40
CA GLU A 345 -15.18 27.05 -0.86
C GLU A 345 -14.20 27.79 0.06
N LYS A 346 -14.63 28.94 0.61
CA LYS A 346 -13.80 29.74 1.52
C LYS A 346 -13.57 28.99 2.83
N VAL A 347 -14.61 28.38 3.41
CA VAL A 347 -14.50 27.65 4.67
C VAL A 347 -13.72 26.34 4.52
N ILE A 348 -13.97 25.59 3.44
CA ILE A 348 -13.21 24.36 3.14
C ILE A 348 -11.72 24.70 3.03
N LYS A 349 -11.36 25.78 2.33
CA LYS A 349 -9.97 26.22 2.18
C LYS A 349 -9.37 26.74 3.49
N ARG A 350 -10.13 27.54 4.25
CA ARG A 350 -9.67 28.16 5.51
C ARG A 350 -9.31 27.13 6.57
N TYR A 351 -10.12 26.10 6.75
CA TYR A 351 -9.92 25.05 7.76
C TYR A 351 -9.30 23.77 7.20
N ASN A 352 -9.01 23.74 5.89
CA ASN A 352 -8.45 22.60 5.17
C ASN A 352 -9.26 21.30 5.46
N LEU A 353 -10.57 21.37 5.18
CA LEU A 353 -11.52 20.29 5.43
C LEU A 353 -11.45 19.23 4.32
N PRO A 354 -11.63 17.93 4.63
CA PRO A 354 -11.74 16.89 3.60
C PRO A 354 -13.01 17.07 2.75
N LYS A 355 -13.21 16.21 1.74
CA LYS A 355 -14.44 16.25 0.94
C LYS A 355 -15.65 15.90 1.82
N ILE A 356 -16.44 16.91 2.15
CA ILE A 356 -17.64 16.83 3.01
C ILE A 356 -18.85 17.42 2.30
N SER A 357 -20.05 17.11 2.80
CA SER A 357 -21.26 17.82 2.42
C SER A 357 -21.30 19.16 3.16
N VAL A 358 -21.62 20.24 2.45
CA VAL A 358 -21.75 21.58 3.03
C VAL A 358 -23.11 22.16 2.66
N ILE A 359 -23.87 22.57 3.67
CA ILE A 359 -25.06 23.40 3.53
C ILE A 359 -24.64 24.85 3.79
N TRP A 360 -24.90 25.69 2.80
CA TRP A 360 -24.68 27.13 2.94
C TRP A 360 -25.99 27.82 3.33
N LEU A 361 -26.01 28.42 4.53
CA LEU A 361 -27.12 29.24 4.98
C LEU A 361 -27.07 30.60 4.27
N SER A 362 -27.91 30.76 3.25
CA SER A 362 -27.93 31.95 2.39
C SER A 362 -29.34 32.18 1.86
N GLN A 363 -29.71 33.45 1.70
CA GLN A 363 -30.95 33.85 1.02
C GLN A 363 -30.80 33.88 -0.51
N ILE A 364 -29.59 33.65 -1.02
CA ILE A 364 -29.28 33.65 -2.46
C ILE A 364 -29.40 32.21 -2.97
N GLU A 365 -30.46 31.93 -3.74
CA GLU A 365 -30.83 30.58 -4.22
C GLU A 365 -30.00 30.05 -5.40
N GLU A 366 -28.93 30.73 -5.80
CA GLU A 366 -28.13 30.39 -7.00
C GLU A 366 -27.24 29.14 -6.83
N TYR A 367 -27.09 28.62 -5.60
CA TYR A 367 -26.27 27.44 -5.32
C TYR A 367 -27.16 26.24 -4.96
N GLU A 368 -26.98 25.08 -5.63
CA GLU A 368 -27.81 23.87 -5.42
C GLU A 368 -27.87 23.39 -3.95
N THR A 369 -26.83 23.67 -3.16
CA THR A 369 -26.71 23.28 -1.74
C THR A 369 -26.96 24.44 -0.76
N SER A 370 -27.53 25.55 -1.24
CA SER A 370 -27.95 26.68 -0.39
C SER A 370 -29.34 26.44 0.23
N ILE A 371 -29.52 26.90 1.46
CA ILE A 371 -30.81 26.86 2.16
C ILE A 371 -31.09 28.22 2.78
N ASP A 372 -32.30 28.74 2.54
CA ASP A 372 -32.79 29.93 3.23
C ASP A 372 -32.89 29.65 4.75
N PRO A 373 -32.26 30.49 5.60
CA PRO A 373 -32.31 30.37 7.06
C PRO A 373 -33.72 30.30 7.66
N SER A 374 -34.72 30.83 6.97
CA SER A 374 -36.13 30.86 7.37
C SER A 374 -36.82 29.50 7.15
N ASN A 375 -36.24 28.63 6.33
CA ASN A 375 -36.79 27.31 5.99
C ASN A 375 -36.21 26.20 6.90
N LEU A 376 -36.43 26.34 8.21
CA LEU A 376 -36.04 25.35 9.21
C LEU A 376 -36.55 23.92 8.93
N PRO A 377 -37.79 23.70 8.43
CA PRO A 377 -38.26 22.36 8.09
C PRO A 377 -37.40 21.67 7.03
N ARG A 378 -37.02 22.39 5.96
CA ARG A 378 -36.14 21.86 4.91
C ARG A 378 -34.75 21.54 5.45
N LEU A 379 -34.17 22.43 6.26
CA LEU A 379 -32.88 22.20 6.92
C LEU A 379 -32.93 20.94 7.79
N THR A 380 -33.96 20.81 8.63
CA THR A 380 -34.16 19.65 9.51
C THR A 380 -34.30 18.38 8.71
N HIS A 381 -35.11 18.38 7.64
CA HIS A 381 -35.29 17.22 6.78
C HIS A 381 -33.98 16.75 6.15
N ILE A 382 -33.16 17.66 5.63
CA ILE A 382 -31.86 17.34 5.01
C ILE A 382 -30.89 16.76 6.06
N ILE A 383 -30.85 17.34 7.27
CA ILE A 383 -30.02 16.81 8.36
C ILE A 383 -30.47 15.40 8.74
N SER A 384 -31.78 15.19 8.96
CA SER A 384 -32.33 13.89 9.31
C SER A 384 -32.08 12.85 8.21
N GLN A 385 -32.27 13.23 6.95
CA GLN A 385 -31.99 12.36 5.80
C GLN A 385 -30.50 11.99 5.74
N PHE A 386 -29.62 12.97 5.93
CA PHE A 386 -28.17 12.73 5.97
C PHE A 386 -27.79 11.76 7.10
N ILE A 387 -28.35 11.93 8.30
CA ILE A 387 -28.13 11.03 9.44
C ILE A 387 -28.60 9.61 9.11
N HIS A 388 -29.74 9.45 8.44
CA HIS A 388 -30.33 8.15 8.13
C HIS A 388 -29.59 7.41 6.99
N GLU A 389 -29.14 8.13 5.97
CA GLU A 389 -28.49 7.53 4.79
C GLU A 389 -27.02 7.17 5.03
N THR A 390 -26.40 7.76 6.05
CA THR A 390 -24.97 7.56 6.36
C THR A 390 -24.79 6.57 7.52
N PRO A 391 -23.82 5.64 7.43
CA PRO A 391 -23.60 4.66 8.49
C PRO A 391 -23.00 5.28 9.76
N LEU A 392 -22.20 6.33 9.61
CA LEU A 392 -21.65 7.11 10.71
C LEU A 392 -21.62 8.58 10.31
N SER A 393 -22.50 9.41 10.86
CA SER A 393 -22.55 10.85 10.57
C SER A 393 -21.86 11.68 11.65
N PHE A 394 -21.25 12.78 11.21
CA PHE A 394 -20.92 13.90 12.07
C PHE A 394 -21.53 15.14 11.44
N VAL A 395 -22.52 15.73 12.12
CA VAL A 395 -23.13 16.98 11.72
C VAL A 395 -22.51 18.10 12.56
N PHE A 396 -22.00 19.14 11.92
CA PHE A 396 -21.45 20.30 12.60
C PHE A 396 -22.17 21.56 12.14
N MET A 397 -22.72 22.30 13.09
CA MET A 397 -23.45 23.53 12.84
C MET A 397 -22.69 24.72 13.43
N VAL A 398 -22.40 25.68 12.56
CA VAL A 398 -21.82 26.98 12.89
C VAL A 398 -22.84 28.06 12.56
N GLY A 399 -23.07 28.97 13.50
CA GLY A 399 -23.99 30.08 13.27
C GLY A 399 -25.42 29.79 13.69
N LEU A 400 -25.64 29.00 14.76
CA LEU A 400 -26.98 28.79 15.30
C LEU A 400 -27.65 30.13 15.68
N GLU A 401 -26.86 31.13 16.08
CA GLU A 401 -27.33 32.49 16.35
C GLU A 401 -28.05 33.08 15.13
N TYR A 402 -27.59 32.76 13.93
CA TYR A 402 -28.23 33.24 12.70
C TYR A 402 -29.63 32.68 12.52
N LEU A 403 -29.80 31.39 12.77
CA LEU A 403 -31.12 30.75 12.70
C LEU A 403 -32.06 31.34 13.76
N ILE A 404 -31.53 31.63 14.95
CA ILE A 404 -32.28 32.24 16.04
C ILE A 404 -32.72 33.67 15.67
N VAL A 405 -31.83 34.48 15.10
CA VAL A 405 -32.16 35.84 14.63
C VAL A 405 -33.27 35.83 13.59
N HIS A 406 -33.29 34.85 12.68
CA HIS A 406 -34.30 34.76 11.61
C HIS A 406 -35.63 34.15 12.04
N ASN A 407 -35.64 33.23 13.01
CA ASN A 407 -36.83 32.41 13.31
C ASN A 407 -37.36 32.54 14.75
N GLY A 408 -36.55 33.07 15.66
CA GLY A 408 -36.77 33.05 17.11
C GLY A 408 -36.30 31.75 17.77
N PHE A 409 -35.80 31.87 19.01
CA PHE A 409 -35.19 30.78 19.77
C PHE A 409 -36.09 29.55 19.94
N GLU A 410 -37.34 29.76 20.36
CA GLU A 410 -38.30 28.68 20.62
C GLU A 410 -38.55 27.77 19.41
N LYS A 411 -38.58 28.34 18.19
CA LYS A 411 -38.74 27.52 16.97
C LYS A 411 -37.48 26.74 16.68
N VAL A 412 -36.32 27.37 16.79
CA VAL A 412 -35.02 26.72 16.57
C VAL A 412 -34.81 25.58 17.56
N LEU A 413 -35.13 25.79 18.84
CA LEU A 413 -35.02 24.76 19.89
C LEU A 413 -35.86 23.51 19.56
N LYS A 414 -37.10 23.68 19.10
CA LYS A 414 -37.95 22.55 18.66
C LYS A 414 -37.32 21.75 17.52
N HIS A 415 -36.70 22.43 16.55
CA HIS A 415 -35.99 21.76 15.46
C HIS A 415 -34.72 21.05 15.95
N LEU A 416 -34.00 21.63 16.92
CA LEU A 416 -32.87 20.98 17.57
C LEU A 416 -33.30 19.70 18.30
N HIS A 417 -34.45 19.69 18.98
CA HIS A 417 -34.99 18.46 19.59
C HIS A 417 -35.21 17.37 18.54
N MET A 418 -35.84 17.72 17.41
CA MET A 418 -36.07 16.76 16.32
C MET A 418 -34.76 16.20 15.76
N ILE A 419 -33.72 17.03 15.63
CA ILE A 419 -32.39 16.59 15.20
C ILE A 419 -31.76 15.70 16.28
N ASN A 420 -31.85 16.08 17.54
CA ASN A 420 -31.33 15.31 18.67
C ASN A 420 -31.95 13.90 18.72
N ASP A 421 -33.26 13.79 18.51
CA ASP A 421 -33.96 12.49 18.43
C ASP A 421 -33.38 11.60 17.32
N GLN A 422 -33.06 12.18 16.15
CA GLN A 422 -32.39 11.43 15.08
C GLN A 422 -30.97 11.02 15.47
N VAL A 423 -30.23 11.93 16.12
CA VAL A 423 -28.85 11.67 16.56
C VAL A 423 -28.82 10.55 17.59
N MET A 424 -29.72 10.54 18.57
CA MET A 424 -29.75 9.54 19.64
C MET A 424 -30.15 8.13 19.15
N THR A 425 -30.81 8.03 17.99
CA THR A 425 -31.30 6.76 17.43
C THR A 425 -30.41 6.18 16.33
N HIS A 426 -29.40 6.92 15.87
CA HIS A 426 -28.49 6.52 14.80
C HIS A 426 -27.04 6.70 15.22
N ASP A 427 -26.09 6.05 14.55
CA ASP A 427 -24.67 6.28 14.80
C ASP A 427 -24.22 7.66 14.28
N SER A 428 -24.58 8.69 15.03
CA SER A 428 -24.37 10.09 14.67
C SER A 428 -23.78 10.89 15.81
N ARG A 429 -23.05 11.94 15.45
CA ARG A 429 -22.60 13.00 16.36
C ARG A 429 -23.12 14.31 15.84
N PHE A 430 -23.63 15.13 16.73
CA PHE A 430 -24.01 16.50 16.39
C PHE A 430 -23.21 17.47 17.24
N LEU A 431 -22.56 18.45 16.62
CA LEU A 431 -21.79 19.47 17.29
C LEU A 431 -22.36 20.83 16.94
N ILE A 432 -22.62 21.63 17.97
CA ILE A 432 -22.89 23.06 17.85
C ILE A 432 -21.77 23.80 18.55
N ILE A 433 -21.31 24.89 17.93
CA ILE A 433 -20.50 25.90 18.60
C ILE A 433 -21.31 27.18 18.78
N MET A 434 -21.18 27.80 19.94
CA MET A 434 -21.84 29.05 20.27
C MET A 434 -21.04 29.83 21.31
N ASP A 435 -21.01 31.16 21.18
CA ASP A 435 -20.51 32.04 22.24
C ASP A 435 -21.59 32.13 23.33
N PRO A 436 -21.30 31.76 24.59
CA PRO A 436 -22.27 31.84 25.67
C PRO A 436 -22.83 33.26 25.91
N LYS A 437 -22.18 34.30 25.39
CA LYS A 437 -22.66 35.70 25.49
C LYS A 437 -23.76 36.05 24.48
N THR A 438 -24.01 35.21 23.47
CA THR A 438 -24.99 35.52 22.41
C THR A 438 -26.43 35.21 22.79
N LEU A 439 -26.65 34.43 23.85
CA LEU A 439 -27.99 34.08 24.34
C LEU A 439 -28.20 34.58 25.76
N ASP A 440 -29.47 34.71 26.14
CA ASP A 440 -29.78 34.96 27.54
C ASP A 440 -29.53 33.72 28.41
N SER A 441 -29.47 33.91 29.73
CA SER A 441 -29.16 32.83 30.68
C SER A 441 -30.17 31.68 30.64
N ARG A 442 -31.43 31.96 30.28
CA ARG A 442 -32.51 30.97 30.24
C ARG A 442 -32.39 30.13 28.97
N GLU A 443 -32.24 30.78 27.82
CA GLU A 443 -32.03 30.15 26.51
C GLU A 443 -30.79 29.24 26.54
N MET A 444 -29.69 29.73 27.13
CA MET A 444 -28.48 28.94 27.29
C MET A 444 -28.70 27.70 28.17
N SER A 445 -29.40 27.85 29.30
CA SER A 445 -29.72 26.73 30.18
C SER A 445 -30.62 25.67 29.53
N LEU A 446 -31.48 26.07 28.59
CA LEU A 446 -32.32 25.14 27.82
C LEU A 446 -31.47 24.35 26.82
N LEU A 447 -30.55 25.00 26.11
CA LEU A 447 -29.63 24.30 25.20
C LEU A 447 -28.70 23.32 25.94
N GLU A 448 -28.17 23.71 27.11
CA GLU A 448 -27.30 22.85 27.91
C GLU A 448 -28.00 21.61 28.48
N ARG A 449 -29.34 21.63 28.61
CA ARG A 449 -30.10 20.45 29.02
C ARG A 449 -30.26 19.43 27.90
N GLU A 450 -30.30 19.89 26.67
CA GLU A 450 -30.49 19.04 25.49
C GLU A 450 -29.18 18.45 24.96
N MET A 451 -28.05 19.13 25.21
CA MET A 451 -26.76 18.78 24.62
C MET A 451 -25.67 18.62 25.69
N HIS A 452 -24.75 17.68 25.46
CA HIS A 452 -23.60 17.50 26.32
C HIS A 452 -22.61 18.65 26.17
N SER A 453 -22.41 19.43 27.23
CA SER A 453 -21.46 20.54 27.22
C SER A 453 -20.01 20.06 27.13
N LEU A 454 -19.26 20.60 26.18
CA LEU A 454 -17.82 20.39 26.03
C LEU A 454 -17.06 21.59 26.58
N GLU A 455 -16.12 21.33 27.49
CA GLU A 455 -15.20 22.34 28.01
C GLU A 455 -13.79 22.11 27.44
N LYS A 456 -13.17 23.18 26.91
CA LYS A 456 -11.82 23.14 26.31
C LYS A 456 -10.78 22.44 27.19
N GLU A 457 -10.88 22.63 28.50
CA GLU A 457 -9.91 22.17 29.50
C GLU A 457 -9.88 20.65 29.70
N ASN A 458 -10.92 19.94 29.23
CA ASN A 458 -11.10 18.49 29.42
C ASN A 458 -11.01 17.67 28.12
N LEU A 459 -10.90 18.33 26.95
CA LEU A 459 -10.91 17.67 25.63
C LEU A 459 -9.73 16.73 25.36
N PHE A 460 -8.61 16.83 26.11
CA PHE A 460 -7.39 16.05 25.85
C PHE A 460 -7.02 15.02 26.92
N LYS A 461 -7.81 14.86 28.00
CA LYS A 461 -7.42 14.07 29.18
C LYS A 461 -7.81 12.58 29.13
N SER A 462 -8.57 12.10 28.14
CA SER A 462 -9.13 10.74 28.19
C SER A 462 -8.24 9.62 27.63
N SER A 463 -7.00 9.88 27.18
CA SER A 463 -6.14 8.85 26.59
C SER A 463 -5.26 8.07 27.59
N ALA A 464 -5.27 8.42 28.88
CA ALA A 464 -4.30 7.90 29.86
C ALA A 464 -4.78 6.72 30.73
N LYS A 465 -5.96 6.14 30.49
CA LYS A 465 -6.42 4.95 31.22
C LYS A 465 -7.18 3.99 30.29
N ALA A 466 -6.46 3.04 29.72
CA ALA A 466 -6.99 1.74 29.31
C ALA A 466 -5.87 0.70 29.42
#